data_AF-A0A6G0UWV3-F1
#
_entry.id   AF-A0A6G0UWV3-F1
#
_cell.length_a   1.000
_cell.length_b   1.000
_cell.length_c   1.000
_cell.angle_alpha   90.00
_cell.angle_beta   90.00
_cell.angle_gamma   90.00
#
_symmetry.space_group_name_H-M   'P 1'
#
loop_
_entity.id
_entity.type
_entity.pdbx_description
1 polymer ?
#
loop_
_entity_poly.entity_id
_entity_poly.type
_entity_poly.pdbx_seq_one_letter_code
_entity_poly.pdbx_strand_id
1 'polypeptide(L)'
;MDESPSTSDDDELSRRKLTGAVFIQKMIHLDRLRIHCIRTVHLCIGMVELGHLLRIVLLLISMASELASEANRRYLVYRTIYRSLADFLHSMDSRLPLFPKQIPFDSEQEKLQDSPKEANLIFALVNAPNSEERSIARKFFDELSYLDEKAFLVAAVVYLLIFRKKEKKSVVKLTEKEKDELIAEWEPEPLVPDTDPNDAILKPKFVDGKMGKYIQIEGKEYLNVGTTNFQGFVGDKRIEEVAKKTIFKYGVGSCGPRGFYGTVDVHLDLEKELAEFLGCEEAVLYSYGFATIASAIPAYAKKGDVIFADKACNFAIQKGLQASRSRIEWFEHNDMKDLERLMKIQEEKDKKNPKVAAKTRRFMVVEGLYNKTADICPLKELLDLKWKYKVRIFIDESFSFGVLGKTGRGWFIFFICKNR
;
A
#
# COMPACT_ATOMS: atom_id res chain seq x y z
N MET A 1 -54.70 45.87 17.19
CA MET A 1 -54.28 45.04 18.33
C MET A 1 -54.50 43.59 17.95
N ASP A 2 -53.52 42.82 17.50
CA ASP A 2 -52.24 43.09 16.84
C ASP A 2 -51.94 41.75 16.18
N GLU A 3 -51.66 41.78 14.88
CA GLU A 3 -51.04 40.66 14.20
C GLU A 3 -49.63 40.50 14.75
N SER A 4 -49.33 39.35 15.35
CA SER A 4 -47.96 38.94 15.68
C SER A 4 -47.52 37.90 14.65
N PRO A 5 -46.35 38.08 14.00
CA PRO A 5 -45.94 37.24 12.90
C PRO A 5 -45.35 35.91 13.39
N SER A 6 -45.55 34.88 12.57
CA SER A 6 -44.98 33.54 12.66
C SER A 6 -43.44 33.59 12.69
N THR A 7 -42.85 33.30 13.85
CA THR A 7 -41.40 33.32 14.09
C THR A 7 -40.75 31.93 14.13
N SER A 8 -41.41 30.85 13.71
CA SER A 8 -40.84 29.49 13.85
C SER A 8 -39.85 29.13 12.74
N ASP A 9 -40.14 29.47 11.49
CA ASP A 9 -39.46 28.86 10.33
C ASP A 9 -38.20 29.64 9.94
N ASP A 10 -38.21 30.97 10.08
CA ASP A 10 -37.03 31.83 9.88
C ASP A 10 -35.98 31.65 11.00
N ASP A 11 -36.42 31.28 12.21
CA ASP A 11 -35.52 31.05 13.34
C ASP A 11 -34.83 29.67 13.23
N GLU A 12 -35.50 28.66 12.65
CA GLU A 12 -34.87 27.36 12.36
C GLU A 12 -33.88 27.44 11.19
N LEU A 13 -34.21 28.18 10.12
CA LEU A 13 -33.31 28.42 9.00
C LEU A 13 -32.09 29.26 9.42
N SER A 14 -32.28 30.24 10.31
CA SER A 14 -31.20 31.04 10.89
C SER A 14 -30.31 30.22 11.83
N ARG A 15 -30.89 29.31 12.64
CA ARG A 15 -30.12 28.37 13.47
C ARG A 15 -29.32 27.36 12.64
N ARG A 16 -29.86 26.86 11.53
CA ARG A 16 -29.16 25.97 10.58
C ARG A 16 -28.01 26.69 9.85
N LYS A 17 -28.21 27.96 9.47
CA LYS A 17 -27.16 28.82 8.90
C LYS A 17 -26.05 29.13 9.93
N LEU A 18 -26.40 29.38 11.19
CA LEU A 18 -25.43 29.60 12.27
C LEU A 18 -24.62 28.33 12.59
N THR A 19 -25.26 27.15 12.63
CA THR A 19 -24.56 25.87 12.85
C THR A 19 -23.66 25.50 11.67
N GLY A 20 -24.09 25.75 10.43
CA GLY A 20 -23.25 25.61 9.24
C GLY A 20 -22.04 26.54 9.24
N ALA A 21 -22.22 27.81 9.60
CA ALA A 21 -21.13 28.78 9.71
C ALA A 21 -20.11 28.41 10.81
N VAL A 22 -20.58 27.94 11.97
CA VAL A 22 -19.71 27.45 13.06
C VAL A 22 -18.96 26.16 12.66
N PHE A 23 -19.57 25.29 11.85
CA PHE A 23 -18.93 24.07 11.34
C PHE A 23 -17.85 24.39 10.29
N ILE A 24 -18.13 25.32 9.38
CA ILE A 24 -17.15 25.81 8.38
C ILE A 24 -15.99 26.55 9.07
N GLN A 25 -16.28 27.36 10.10
CA GLN A 25 -15.25 28.06 10.85
C GLN A 25 -14.38 27.10 11.67
N LYS A 26 -14.94 26.00 12.21
CA LYS A 26 -14.18 24.90 12.82
C LYS A 26 -13.36 24.11 11.80
N MET A 27 -13.87 23.87 10.59
CA MET A 27 -13.11 23.23 9.50
C MET A 27 -11.94 24.09 9.02
N ILE A 28 -12.14 25.41 8.85
CA ILE A 28 -11.08 26.35 8.48
C ILE A 28 -10.02 26.44 9.60
N HIS A 29 -10.42 26.35 10.87
CA HIS A 29 -9.48 26.31 11.99
C HIS A 29 -8.71 24.98 12.05
N LEU A 30 -9.36 23.85 11.77
CA LEU A 30 -8.74 22.52 11.65
C LEU A 30 -7.78 22.45 10.46
N ASP A 31 -8.11 23.04 9.31
CA ASP A 31 -7.21 23.11 8.15
C ASP A 31 -6.05 24.08 8.39
N ARG A 32 -6.24 25.19 9.11
CA ARG A 32 -5.13 26.04 9.57
C ARG A 32 -4.20 25.30 10.55
N LEU A 33 -4.75 24.52 11.49
CA LEU A 33 -3.99 23.65 12.39
C LEU A 33 -3.27 22.52 11.64
N ARG A 34 -3.89 21.97 10.59
CA ARG A 34 -3.32 20.93 9.72
C ARG A 34 -2.19 21.49 8.85
N ILE A 35 -2.35 22.70 8.30
CA ILE A 35 -1.30 23.41 7.55
C ILE A 35 -0.16 23.83 8.48
N HIS A 36 -0.45 24.25 9.71
CA HIS A 36 0.58 24.56 10.71
C HIS A 36 1.33 23.29 11.14
N CYS A 37 0.63 22.18 11.41
CA CYS A 37 1.27 20.88 11.69
C CYS A 37 2.08 20.36 10.50
N ILE A 38 1.59 20.50 9.26
CA ILE A 38 2.35 20.09 8.05
C ILE A 38 3.59 20.98 7.86
N ARG A 39 3.50 22.29 8.14
CA ARG A 39 4.66 23.20 8.11
C ARG A 39 5.65 22.92 9.23
N THR A 40 5.20 22.65 10.45
CA THR A 40 6.05 22.27 11.58
C THR A 40 6.69 20.89 11.35
N VAL A 41 5.96 19.93 10.77
CA VAL A 41 6.51 18.63 10.38
C VAL A 41 7.47 18.77 9.19
N HIS A 42 7.23 19.64 8.21
CA HIS A 42 8.20 19.92 7.15
C HIS A 42 9.43 20.68 7.67
N LEU A 43 9.29 21.57 8.65
CA LEU A 43 10.43 22.21 9.33
C LEU A 43 11.20 21.19 10.17
N CYS A 44 10.52 20.31 10.92
CA CYS A 44 11.16 19.26 11.70
C CYS A 44 11.82 18.18 10.82
N ILE A 45 11.20 17.81 9.68
CA ILE A 45 11.82 16.93 8.67
C ILE A 45 13.02 17.62 8.02
N GLY A 46 12.92 18.91 7.69
CA GLY A 46 14.04 19.70 7.17
C GLY A 46 15.20 19.87 8.16
N MET A 47 14.90 20.01 9.46
CA MET A 47 15.90 20.10 10.53
C MET A 47 16.53 18.73 10.86
N VAL A 48 15.77 17.63 10.74
CA VAL A 48 16.27 16.25 10.88
C VAL A 48 17.12 15.88 9.66
N GLU A 49 16.73 16.25 8.45
CA GLU A 49 17.52 16.02 7.23
C GLU A 49 18.82 16.85 7.20
N LEU A 50 18.81 18.11 7.67
CA LEU A 50 20.04 18.90 7.84
C LEU A 50 20.97 18.31 8.92
N GLY A 51 20.41 17.84 10.03
CA GLY A 51 21.16 17.20 11.12
C GLY A 51 21.77 15.86 10.71
N HIS A 52 21.07 15.07 9.88
CA HIS A 52 21.61 13.85 9.28
C HIS A 52 22.67 14.16 8.22
N LEU A 53 22.49 15.20 7.40
CA LEU A 53 23.54 15.65 6.48
C LEU A 53 24.80 16.09 7.22
N LEU A 54 24.66 16.87 8.30
CA LEU A 54 25.80 17.34 9.09
C LEU A 54 26.51 16.18 9.80
N ARG A 55 25.77 15.19 10.31
CA ARG A 55 26.35 13.95 10.86
C ARG A 55 27.02 13.09 9.80
N ILE A 56 26.46 12.98 8.61
CA ILE A 56 27.05 12.25 7.48
C ILE A 56 28.33 12.96 7.02
N VAL A 57 28.33 14.29 6.93
CA VAL A 57 29.53 15.06 6.59
C VAL A 57 30.61 14.92 7.66
N LEU A 58 30.26 14.98 8.96
CA LEU A 58 31.22 14.78 10.05
C LEU A 58 31.74 13.33 10.14
N LEU A 59 30.89 12.33 9.88
CA LEU A 59 31.29 10.93 9.75
C LEU A 59 32.19 10.71 8.53
N LEU A 60 31.91 11.35 7.40
CA LEU A 60 32.75 11.28 6.20
C LEU A 60 34.10 11.96 6.41
N ILE A 61 34.15 13.06 7.17
CA ILE A 61 35.41 13.72 7.57
C ILE A 61 36.20 12.83 8.56
N SER A 62 35.53 12.20 9.52
CA SER A 62 36.15 11.25 10.46
C SER A 62 36.68 10.00 9.74
N MET A 63 35.89 9.42 8.84
CA MET A 63 36.28 8.26 8.03
C MET A 63 37.42 8.60 7.05
N ALA A 64 37.46 9.83 6.52
CA ALA A 64 38.56 10.32 5.70
C ALA A 64 39.88 10.43 6.51
N SER A 65 39.81 10.75 7.81
CA SER A 65 40.98 10.75 8.69
C SER A 65 41.49 9.35 9.06
N GLU A 66 40.61 8.34 9.14
CA GLU A 66 41.00 6.93 9.43
C GLU A 66 41.52 6.18 8.20
N LEU A 67 40.95 6.43 7.01
CA LEU A 67 41.37 5.81 5.75
C LEU A 67 42.75 6.26 5.26
N ALA A 68 43.28 7.37 5.78
CA ALA A 68 44.64 7.82 5.53
C ALA A 68 45.72 6.92 6.18
N SER A 69 45.33 5.93 7.00
CA SER A 69 46.27 5.07 7.76
C SER A 69 46.54 3.68 7.18
N GLU A 70 45.79 3.20 6.18
CA GLU A 70 45.96 1.83 5.67
C GLU A 70 45.84 1.74 4.14
N ALA A 71 46.89 2.16 3.43
CA ALA A 71 46.98 2.07 1.96
C ALA A 71 48.08 1.09 1.53
N ASN A 72 47.81 -0.22 1.55
CA ASN A 72 48.57 -1.17 0.71
C ASN A 72 47.87 -2.54 0.55
N ARG A 73 47.10 -2.69 -0.54
CA ARG A 73 46.72 -3.93 -1.28
C ARG A 73 45.32 -3.75 -1.89
N ARG A 74 45.19 -3.48 -3.21
CA ARG A 74 44.00 -3.82 -4.04
C ARG A 74 44.07 -3.35 -5.51
N TYR A 75 45.20 -3.55 -6.20
CA TYR A 75 45.36 -3.14 -7.61
C TYR A 75 44.65 -4.05 -8.64
N LEU A 76 44.14 -5.23 -8.26
CA LEU A 76 43.63 -6.23 -9.22
C LEU A 76 42.11 -6.18 -9.47
N VAL A 77 41.33 -5.47 -8.63
CA VAL A 77 39.86 -5.40 -8.73
C VAL A 77 39.40 -4.27 -9.66
N TYR A 78 40.18 -3.19 -9.74
CA TYR A 78 39.83 -1.99 -10.52
C TYR A 78 39.84 -2.21 -12.04
N ARG A 79 40.73 -3.05 -12.55
CA ARG A 79 40.86 -3.31 -14.01
C ARG A 79 39.63 -4.03 -14.60
N THR A 80 38.92 -4.81 -13.78
CA THR A 80 37.75 -5.58 -14.22
C THR A 80 36.49 -4.72 -14.27
N ILE A 81 36.36 -3.76 -13.36
CA ILE A 81 35.20 -2.86 -13.26
C ILE A 81 35.19 -1.85 -14.41
N TYR A 82 36.37 -1.31 -14.76
CA TYR A 82 36.50 -0.31 -15.83
C TYR A 82 36.11 -0.84 -17.22
N ARG A 83 36.41 -2.12 -17.51
CA ARG A 83 36.00 -2.75 -18.79
C ARG A 83 34.49 -2.93 -18.89
N SER A 84 33.82 -3.35 -17.82
CA SER A 84 32.36 -3.51 -17.83
C SER A 84 31.60 -2.19 -17.94
N LEU A 85 32.16 -1.08 -17.45
CA LEU A 85 31.52 0.23 -17.52
C LEU A 85 31.64 0.86 -18.93
N ALA A 86 32.77 0.65 -19.62
CA ALA A 86 32.97 1.12 -20.99
C ALA A 86 32.01 0.42 -21.98
N ASP A 87 31.81 -0.89 -21.83
CA ASP A 87 30.89 -1.67 -22.68
C ASP A 87 29.42 -1.28 -22.47
N PHE A 88 29.06 -0.89 -21.24
CA PHE A 88 27.70 -0.45 -20.90
C PHE A 88 27.36 0.91 -21.53
N LEU A 89 28.30 1.87 -21.48
CA LEU A 89 28.12 3.21 -22.03
C LEU A 89 28.06 3.23 -23.55
N HIS A 90 28.79 2.35 -24.23
CA HIS A 90 28.72 2.23 -25.69
C HIS A 90 27.38 1.66 -26.20
N SER A 91 26.62 0.94 -25.35
CA SER A 91 25.34 0.35 -25.77
C SER A 91 24.14 1.30 -25.67
N MET A 92 24.28 2.45 -24.99
CA MET A 92 23.17 3.40 -24.77
C MET A 92 22.97 4.41 -25.91
N ASP A 93 23.91 4.54 -26.85
CA ASP A 93 23.93 5.62 -27.85
C ASP A 93 23.09 5.37 -29.12
N SER A 94 22.32 4.27 -29.17
CA SER A 94 21.58 3.85 -30.40
C SER A 94 20.06 3.96 -30.33
N ARG A 95 19.48 4.58 -29.28
CA ARG A 95 18.01 4.64 -29.12
C ARG A 95 17.53 6.00 -28.62
N LEU A 96 17.36 6.97 -29.52
CA LEU A 96 16.36 8.05 -29.47
C LEU A 96 16.31 8.84 -30.81
N PRO A 97 15.15 9.01 -31.47
CA PRO A 97 15.01 9.76 -32.72
C PRO A 97 14.47 11.19 -32.51
N LEU A 98 14.66 12.04 -33.55
CA LEU A 98 14.03 13.35 -33.86
C LEU A 98 14.80 14.64 -33.48
N PHE A 99 15.57 15.19 -34.44
CA PHE A 99 15.45 16.53 -35.10
C PHE A 99 16.78 16.94 -35.83
N PRO A 100 16.76 17.88 -36.80
CA PRO A 100 17.09 17.66 -38.21
C PRO A 100 18.58 17.82 -38.60
N LYS A 101 18.90 17.33 -39.80
CA LYS A 101 20.18 17.47 -40.49
C LYS A 101 20.52 18.92 -40.86
N GLN A 102 21.80 19.26 -40.67
CA GLN A 102 22.65 20.23 -41.40
C GLN A 102 22.22 21.70 -41.49
N ILE A 103 23.04 22.57 -40.88
CA ILE A 103 23.43 23.88 -41.42
C ILE A 103 24.97 23.97 -41.31
N PRO A 104 25.71 24.33 -42.37
CA PRO A 104 27.17 24.36 -42.38
C PRO A 104 27.69 25.72 -41.86
N PHE A 105 28.82 25.72 -41.17
CA PHE A 105 29.56 26.96 -40.91
C PHE A 105 31.07 26.65 -40.81
N ASP A 106 31.73 26.71 -41.97
CA ASP A 106 33.12 27.16 -42.06
C ASP A 106 33.08 28.69 -42.03
N SER A 107 33.71 29.30 -41.02
CA SER A 107 34.46 30.56 -41.16
C SER A 107 35.03 30.97 -39.80
N GLU A 108 36.29 31.40 -39.82
CA GLU A 108 36.99 32.15 -38.77
C GLU A 108 37.59 31.32 -37.62
N GLN A 109 38.66 30.62 -38.01
CA GLN A 109 39.90 30.70 -37.24
C GLN A 109 40.21 32.17 -36.91
N GLU A 110 40.86 32.35 -35.76
CA GLU A 110 41.56 33.58 -35.36
C GLU A 110 40.74 34.59 -34.54
N LYS A 111 40.64 34.32 -33.22
CA LYS A 111 40.88 35.30 -32.14
C LYS A 111 40.65 34.65 -30.77
N LEU A 112 41.71 34.12 -30.16
CA LEU A 112 42.08 34.38 -28.77
C LEU A 112 43.42 33.71 -28.46
N GLN A 113 44.51 34.40 -28.82
CA GLN A 113 45.74 34.35 -28.04
C GLN A 113 45.44 35.13 -26.74
N ASP A 114 45.42 34.45 -25.60
CA ASP A 114 46.31 34.78 -24.47
C ASP A 114 46.12 33.86 -23.27
N SER A 115 47.28 33.46 -22.70
CA SER A 115 47.54 32.66 -21.50
C SER A 115 47.43 31.13 -21.60
N PRO A 116 48.57 30.42 -21.44
CA PRO A 116 48.64 29.45 -20.34
C PRO A 116 49.98 29.49 -19.60
N LYS A 117 49.97 29.95 -18.35
CA LYS A 117 51.05 29.65 -17.39
C LYS A 117 50.89 28.25 -16.76
N GLU A 118 49.72 27.62 -16.88
CA GLU A 118 49.40 26.35 -16.21
C GLU A 118 49.76 25.12 -17.04
N ALA A 119 49.63 25.17 -18.37
CA ALA A 119 50.00 24.05 -19.26
C ALA A 119 51.51 23.77 -19.28
N ASN A 120 52.34 24.80 -19.11
CA ASN A 120 53.81 24.66 -19.07
C ASN A 120 54.31 24.05 -17.74
N LEU A 121 53.56 24.17 -16.65
CA LEU A 121 53.93 23.58 -15.35
C LEU A 121 53.76 22.05 -15.36
N ILE A 122 52.69 21.56 -16.00
CA ILE A 122 52.38 20.14 -16.15
C ILE A 122 53.43 19.45 -17.04
N PHE A 123 53.87 20.11 -18.11
CA PHE A 123 54.90 19.57 -19.01
C PHE A 123 56.30 19.54 -18.37
N ALA A 124 56.61 20.50 -17.48
CA ALA A 124 57.87 20.56 -16.76
C ALA A 124 57.97 19.49 -15.64
N LEU A 125 56.87 19.20 -14.93
CA LEU A 125 56.83 18.22 -13.84
C LEU A 125 56.90 16.77 -14.31
N VAL A 126 56.34 16.46 -15.50
CA VAL A 126 56.40 15.10 -16.08
C VAL A 126 57.80 14.73 -16.57
N ASN A 127 58.61 15.74 -16.95
CA ASN A 127 59.93 15.53 -17.54
C ASN A 127 61.11 15.77 -16.57
N ALA A 128 60.86 15.97 -15.28
CA ALA A 128 61.91 16.18 -14.28
C ALA A 128 62.86 14.96 -14.16
N PRO A 129 64.19 15.17 -14.01
CA PRO A 129 65.22 14.13 -14.13
C PRO A 129 65.46 13.26 -12.87
N ASN A 130 64.88 13.60 -11.71
CA ASN A 130 65.09 12.84 -10.46
C ASN A 130 63.92 11.90 -10.09
N SER A 131 64.24 10.75 -9.49
CA SER A 131 63.30 9.66 -9.18
C SER A 131 62.40 9.92 -7.95
N GLU A 132 62.78 10.82 -7.03
CA GLU A 132 61.95 11.20 -5.88
C GLU A 132 60.81 12.17 -6.24
N GLU A 133 61.07 13.15 -7.11
CA GLU A 133 60.05 14.15 -7.51
C GLU A 133 58.91 13.52 -8.32
N ARG A 134 59.21 12.49 -9.13
CA ARG A 134 58.18 11.69 -9.84
C ARG A 134 57.32 10.84 -8.91
N SER A 135 57.85 10.45 -7.75
CA SER A 135 57.12 9.69 -6.72
C SER A 135 56.12 10.58 -5.97
N ILE A 136 56.53 11.81 -5.67
CA ILE A 136 55.68 12.82 -5.02
C ILE A 136 54.57 13.28 -5.97
N ALA A 137 54.89 13.55 -7.25
CA ALA A 137 53.91 13.93 -8.27
C ALA A 137 52.89 12.82 -8.56
N ARG A 138 53.30 11.54 -8.53
CA ARG A 138 52.36 10.40 -8.66
C ARG A 138 51.45 10.24 -7.45
N LYS A 139 51.97 10.38 -6.23
CA LYS A 139 51.14 10.38 -5.00
C LYS A 139 50.12 11.53 -5.01
N PHE A 140 50.51 12.71 -5.49
CA PHE A 140 49.64 13.88 -5.60
C PHE A 140 48.53 13.68 -6.66
N PHE A 141 48.84 13.04 -7.79
CA PHE A 141 47.84 12.71 -8.83
C PHE A 141 46.91 11.54 -8.44
N ASP A 142 47.41 10.55 -7.71
CA ASP A 142 46.60 9.44 -7.20
C ASP A 142 45.58 9.93 -6.14
N GLU A 143 45.96 10.88 -5.26
CA GLU A 143 45.03 11.53 -4.33
C GLU A 143 43.99 12.42 -5.04
N LEU A 144 44.36 13.10 -6.13
CA LEU A 144 43.43 13.91 -6.93
C LEU A 144 42.38 13.06 -7.66
N SER A 145 42.76 11.87 -8.14
CA SER A 145 41.85 10.96 -8.86
C SER A 145 40.74 10.35 -7.98
N TYR A 146 40.95 10.29 -6.66
CA TYR A 146 39.95 9.82 -5.69
C TYR A 146 38.92 10.91 -5.32
N LEU A 147 39.30 12.19 -5.44
CA LEU A 147 38.39 13.32 -5.28
C LEU A 147 37.44 13.46 -6.47
N ASP A 148 37.90 13.20 -7.70
CA ASP A 148 37.09 13.43 -8.91
C ASP A 148 35.87 12.51 -9.01
N GLU A 149 35.97 11.22 -8.68
CA GLU A 149 34.82 10.31 -8.81
C GLU A 149 33.71 10.62 -7.78
N LYS A 150 34.08 10.95 -6.54
CA LYS A 150 33.11 11.30 -5.49
C LYS A 150 32.60 12.72 -5.64
N ALA A 151 33.45 13.67 -6.03
CA ALA A 151 33.03 15.04 -6.34
C ALA A 151 32.12 15.06 -7.56
N PHE A 152 32.38 14.24 -8.58
CA PHE A 152 31.49 14.08 -9.73
C PHE A 152 30.15 13.45 -9.34
N LEU A 153 30.14 12.45 -8.46
CA LEU A 153 28.89 11.82 -8.01
C LEU A 153 28.07 12.76 -7.12
N VAL A 154 28.73 13.53 -6.25
CA VAL A 154 28.09 14.59 -5.45
C VAL A 154 27.61 15.73 -6.36
N ALA A 155 28.41 16.16 -7.33
CA ALA A 155 28.04 17.18 -8.30
C ALA A 155 26.91 16.69 -9.22
N ALA A 156 26.87 15.41 -9.58
CA ALA A 156 25.80 14.80 -10.37
C ALA A 156 24.52 14.64 -9.54
N VAL A 157 24.62 14.33 -8.24
CA VAL A 157 23.48 14.31 -7.31
C VAL A 157 22.97 15.74 -7.06
N VAL A 158 23.85 16.70 -6.83
CA VAL A 158 23.52 18.13 -6.69
C VAL A 158 22.92 18.65 -7.99
N TYR A 159 23.48 18.29 -9.15
CA TYR A 159 22.95 18.61 -10.46
C TYR A 159 21.59 17.93 -10.69
N LEU A 160 21.39 16.67 -10.30
CA LEU A 160 20.09 16.01 -10.38
C LEU A 160 19.08 16.59 -9.39
N LEU A 161 19.50 17.11 -8.23
CA LEU A 161 18.62 17.76 -7.26
C LEU A 161 18.24 19.19 -7.69
N ILE A 162 19.18 19.93 -8.30
CA ILE A 162 18.99 21.31 -8.77
C ILE A 162 18.33 21.34 -10.17
N PHE A 163 18.77 20.47 -11.08
CA PHE A 163 18.36 20.41 -12.49
C PHE A 163 17.46 19.23 -12.86
N ARG A 164 17.02 18.37 -11.90
CA ARG A 164 15.69 17.75 -12.10
C ARG A 164 14.69 18.88 -12.09
N LYS A 165 14.46 19.43 -13.29
CA LYS A 165 13.14 19.92 -13.67
C LYS A 165 12.20 18.76 -13.31
N LYS A 166 11.58 18.84 -12.13
CA LYS A 166 10.21 18.33 -12.00
C LYS A 166 9.55 18.83 -13.27
N GLU A 167 9.12 17.94 -14.14
CA GLU A 167 8.10 18.30 -15.11
C GLU A 167 7.02 18.94 -14.26
N LYS A 168 7.02 20.27 -14.21
CA LYS A 168 5.90 21.01 -13.70
C LYS A 168 4.87 20.67 -14.74
N LYS A 169 4.01 19.68 -14.46
CA LYS A 169 2.68 19.63 -15.07
C LYS A 169 2.26 21.09 -15.08
N SER A 170 2.08 21.67 -16.26
CA SER A 170 1.73 23.08 -16.39
C SER A 170 0.46 23.26 -15.57
N VAL A 171 0.61 23.76 -14.36
CA VAL A 171 -0.53 24.11 -13.52
C VAL A 171 -1.08 25.30 -14.24
N VAL A 172 -2.11 25.08 -15.06
CA VAL A 172 -2.87 26.15 -15.68
C VAL A 172 -3.31 27.02 -14.52
N LYS A 173 -2.71 28.21 -14.42
CA LYS A 173 -3.09 29.18 -13.41
C LYS A 173 -4.35 29.85 -13.92
N LEU A 174 -5.49 29.30 -13.53
CA LEU A 174 -6.79 29.90 -13.80
C LEU A 174 -6.83 31.29 -13.14
N THR A 175 -7.28 32.27 -13.90
CA THR A 175 -7.68 33.58 -13.38
C THR A 175 -8.86 33.45 -12.43
N GLU A 176 -9.06 34.41 -11.52
CA GLU A 176 -10.22 34.38 -10.61
C GLU A 176 -11.54 34.32 -11.39
N LYS A 177 -11.61 35.00 -12.55
CA LYS A 177 -12.76 34.95 -13.44
C LYS A 177 -13.02 33.54 -14.00
N GLU A 178 -11.99 32.84 -14.47
CA GLU A 178 -12.13 31.46 -14.97
C GLU A 178 -12.52 30.49 -13.85
N LYS A 179 -12.09 30.73 -12.61
CA LYS A 179 -12.53 29.92 -11.46
C LYS A 179 -14.01 30.16 -11.17
N ASP A 180 -14.45 31.41 -11.18
CA ASP A 180 -15.85 31.78 -10.95
C ASP A 180 -16.75 31.21 -12.06
N GLU A 181 -16.29 31.24 -13.32
CA GLU A 181 -16.97 30.61 -14.46
C GLU A 181 -17.05 29.09 -14.28
N LEU A 182 -15.96 28.42 -13.90
CA LEU A 182 -15.96 26.97 -13.63
C LEU A 182 -16.84 26.58 -12.43
N ILE A 183 -16.89 27.41 -11.39
CA ILE A 183 -17.76 27.18 -10.23
C ILE A 183 -19.24 27.38 -10.62
N ALA A 184 -19.52 28.37 -11.48
CA ALA A 184 -20.86 28.64 -11.97
C ALA A 184 -21.37 27.55 -12.95
N GLU A 185 -20.47 26.98 -13.75
CA GLU A 185 -20.76 25.88 -14.67
C GLU A 185 -20.77 24.50 -14.00
N TRP A 186 -20.19 24.37 -12.79
CA TRP A 186 -20.09 23.09 -12.12
C TRP A 186 -21.43 22.65 -11.54
N GLU A 187 -22.01 21.62 -12.14
CA GLU A 187 -23.12 20.88 -11.58
C GLU A 187 -22.58 19.62 -10.86
N PRO A 188 -22.73 19.52 -9.52
CA PRO A 188 -22.32 18.32 -8.81
C PRO A 188 -23.13 17.13 -9.31
N GLU A 189 -22.45 16.04 -9.68
CA GLU A 189 -23.12 14.77 -9.84
C GLU A 189 -23.86 14.41 -8.54
N PRO A 190 -25.12 13.97 -8.61
CA PRO A 190 -25.84 13.50 -7.44
C PRO A 190 -25.03 12.44 -6.68
N LEU A 191 -24.86 12.62 -5.37
CA LEU A 191 -24.13 11.67 -4.52
C LEU A 191 -24.76 10.26 -4.52
N VAL A 192 -26.04 10.19 -4.87
CA VAL A 192 -26.83 8.97 -5.02
C VAL A 192 -27.70 9.09 -6.27
N PRO A 193 -27.92 8.00 -7.01
CA PRO A 193 -28.86 7.99 -8.11
C PRO A 193 -30.28 8.24 -7.60
N ASP A 194 -31.13 8.81 -8.47
CA ASP A 194 -32.55 8.96 -8.18
C ASP A 194 -33.17 7.59 -7.88
N THR A 195 -33.66 7.44 -6.65
CA THR A 195 -34.29 6.22 -6.17
C THR A 195 -35.80 6.41 -6.23
N ASP A 196 -36.53 5.40 -6.72
CA ASP A 196 -37.99 5.43 -6.72
C ASP A 196 -38.48 5.67 -5.29
N PRO A 197 -39.30 6.71 -5.01
CA PRO A 197 -39.86 6.96 -3.68
C PRO A 197 -40.67 5.78 -3.11
N ASN A 198 -41.10 4.84 -3.96
CA ASN A 198 -41.80 3.62 -3.58
C ASN A 198 -40.90 2.39 -3.45
N ASP A 199 -39.59 2.52 -3.63
CA ASP A 199 -38.64 1.44 -3.45
C ASP A 199 -38.77 0.86 -2.02
N ALA A 200 -38.84 -0.46 -1.91
CA ALA A 200 -38.91 -1.17 -0.64
C ALA A 200 -37.72 -0.88 0.28
N ILE A 201 -36.56 -0.50 -0.29
CA ILE A 201 -35.37 -0.09 0.46
C ILE A 201 -35.65 1.16 1.31
N LEU A 202 -36.52 2.06 0.85
CA LEU A 202 -36.91 3.27 1.58
C LEU A 202 -37.94 3.00 2.68
N LYS A 203 -38.59 1.82 2.66
CA LYS A 203 -39.61 1.38 3.62
C LYS A 203 -39.19 0.06 4.27
N PRO A 204 -38.07 0.03 5.01
CA PRO A 204 -37.58 -1.20 5.61
C PRO A 204 -38.58 -1.74 6.63
N LYS A 205 -38.81 -3.04 6.59
CA LYS A 205 -39.61 -3.73 7.61
C LYS A 205 -38.73 -4.10 8.79
N PHE A 206 -39.25 -3.91 10.00
CA PHE A 206 -38.54 -4.21 11.23
C PHE A 206 -39.06 -5.51 11.84
N VAL A 207 -38.13 -6.33 12.32
CA VAL A 207 -38.47 -7.52 13.09
C VAL A 207 -38.63 -7.11 14.54
N ASP A 208 -39.75 -7.54 15.14
CA ASP A 208 -40.00 -7.46 16.57
C ASP A 208 -39.58 -8.78 17.23
N GLY A 209 -38.65 -8.70 18.18
CA GLY A 209 -38.11 -9.85 18.91
C GLY A 209 -36.87 -10.50 18.28
N LYS A 210 -36.71 -11.80 18.55
CA LYS A 210 -35.49 -12.55 18.20
C LYS A 210 -35.48 -12.95 16.73
N MET A 211 -34.33 -12.81 16.05
CA MET A 211 -34.10 -13.27 14.67
C MET A 211 -33.92 -14.80 14.59
N GLY A 212 -34.91 -15.56 15.07
CA GLY A 212 -34.91 -17.02 15.08
C GLY A 212 -35.45 -17.63 13.79
N LYS A 213 -35.96 -18.86 13.89
CA LYS A 213 -36.64 -19.58 12.78
C LYS A 213 -37.93 -18.89 12.33
N TYR A 214 -38.70 -18.38 13.27
CA TYR A 214 -39.88 -17.56 13.02
C TYR A 214 -39.61 -16.15 13.53
N ILE A 215 -40.05 -15.15 12.76
CA ILE A 215 -39.89 -13.73 13.08
C ILE A 215 -41.24 -13.04 13.04
N GLN A 216 -41.41 -12.00 13.85
CA GLN A 216 -42.60 -11.17 13.82
C GLN A 216 -42.30 -9.85 13.12
N ILE A 217 -43.11 -9.51 12.13
CA ILE A 217 -43.04 -8.22 11.42
C ILE A 217 -44.44 -7.65 11.41
N GLU A 218 -44.62 -6.46 11.98
CA GLU A 218 -45.91 -5.76 12.04
C GLU A 218 -47.04 -6.65 12.64
N GLY A 219 -46.72 -7.38 13.71
CA GLY A 219 -47.66 -8.28 14.40
C GLY A 219 -48.02 -9.57 13.65
N LYS A 220 -47.38 -9.86 12.50
CA LYS A 220 -47.55 -11.10 11.75
C LYS A 220 -46.31 -11.97 11.85
N GLU A 221 -46.51 -13.28 12.02
CA GLU A 221 -45.43 -14.26 12.04
C GLU A 221 -45.03 -14.67 10.61
N TYR A 222 -43.74 -14.73 10.35
CA TYR A 222 -43.16 -15.19 9.09
C TYR A 222 -42.09 -16.26 9.35
N LEU A 223 -41.95 -17.19 8.42
CA LEU A 223 -40.81 -18.09 8.38
C LEU A 223 -39.58 -17.30 7.91
N ASN A 224 -38.52 -17.31 8.72
CA ASN A 224 -37.28 -16.62 8.40
C ASN A 224 -36.41 -17.47 7.47
N VAL A 225 -36.33 -17.06 6.21
CA VAL A 225 -35.45 -17.62 5.18
C VAL A 225 -34.41 -16.61 4.68
N GLY A 226 -34.27 -15.47 5.38
CA GLY A 226 -33.44 -14.34 4.96
C GLY A 226 -32.16 -14.15 5.79
N THR A 227 -31.98 -14.86 6.90
CA THR A 227 -30.77 -14.75 7.74
C THR A 227 -29.87 -15.98 7.62
N THR A 228 -28.60 -15.79 7.97
CA THR A 228 -27.54 -16.81 7.96
C THR A 228 -27.42 -17.55 9.29
N ASN A 229 -28.52 -17.68 10.05
CA ASN A 229 -28.54 -18.37 11.34
C ASN A 229 -28.62 -19.91 11.16
N PHE A 230 -27.67 -20.47 10.42
CA PHE A 230 -27.70 -21.88 9.98
C PHE A 230 -27.76 -22.88 11.14
N GLN A 231 -27.10 -22.56 12.26
CA GLN A 231 -27.06 -23.41 13.45
C GLN A 231 -28.20 -23.15 14.43
N GLY A 232 -29.03 -22.13 14.20
CA GLY A 232 -30.11 -21.79 15.12
C GLY A 232 -29.64 -21.27 16.48
N PHE A 233 -28.43 -20.71 16.58
CA PHE A 233 -27.89 -20.21 17.86
C PHE A 233 -28.63 -18.99 18.38
N VAL A 234 -29.19 -18.16 17.50
CA VAL A 234 -30.07 -17.07 17.92
C VAL A 234 -31.33 -17.66 18.56
N GLY A 235 -31.49 -17.44 19.87
CA GLY A 235 -32.59 -17.96 20.67
C GLY A 235 -32.27 -19.22 21.47
N ASP A 236 -31.05 -19.77 21.39
CA ASP A 236 -30.61 -20.89 22.25
C ASP A 236 -30.49 -20.40 23.70
N LYS A 237 -31.37 -20.90 24.57
CA LYS A 237 -31.41 -20.54 26.01
C LYS A 237 -30.07 -20.80 26.70
N ARG A 238 -29.34 -21.86 26.33
CA ARG A 238 -28.02 -22.16 26.93
C ARG A 238 -27.02 -21.04 26.64
N ILE A 239 -27.01 -20.53 25.41
CA ILE A 239 -26.13 -19.42 25.00
C ILE A 239 -26.57 -18.13 25.70
N GLU A 240 -27.87 -17.85 25.77
CA GLU A 240 -28.41 -16.66 26.44
C GLU A 240 -28.05 -16.62 27.94
N GLU A 241 -28.18 -17.74 28.64
CA GLU A 241 -27.83 -17.81 30.06
C GLU A 241 -26.32 -17.66 30.30
N VAL A 242 -25.48 -18.19 29.42
CA VAL A 242 -24.03 -17.96 29.46
C VAL A 242 -23.72 -16.48 29.20
N ALA A 243 -24.31 -15.87 28.17
CA ALA A 243 -24.10 -14.47 27.84
C ALA A 243 -24.45 -13.53 29.00
N LYS A 244 -25.60 -13.76 29.68
CA LYS A 244 -25.98 -13.00 30.87
C LYS A 244 -24.92 -13.09 31.97
N LYS A 245 -24.44 -14.30 32.30
CA LYS A 245 -23.39 -14.51 33.31
C LYS A 245 -22.08 -13.84 32.92
N THR A 246 -21.69 -13.92 31.66
CA THR A 246 -20.47 -13.29 31.13
C THR A 246 -20.53 -11.77 31.28
N ILE A 247 -21.67 -11.13 31.01
CA ILE A 247 -21.85 -9.67 31.20
C ILE A 247 -21.64 -9.28 32.68
N PHE A 248 -22.14 -10.07 33.64
CA PHE A 248 -21.92 -9.78 35.06
C PHE A 248 -20.46 -9.92 35.50
N LYS A 249 -19.69 -10.81 34.87
CA LYS A 249 -18.27 -11.02 35.18
C LYS A 249 -17.37 -9.97 34.50
N TYR A 250 -17.63 -9.64 33.24
CA TYR A 250 -16.70 -8.88 32.39
C TYR A 250 -17.19 -7.48 32.00
N GLY A 251 -18.46 -7.16 32.29
CA GLY A 251 -19.10 -5.94 31.80
C GLY A 251 -19.55 -6.05 30.34
N VAL A 252 -19.96 -4.91 29.79
CA VAL A 252 -20.56 -4.82 28.44
C VAL A 252 -19.53 -4.62 27.31
N GLY A 253 -18.25 -4.47 27.64
CA GLY A 253 -17.18 -4.30 26.66
C GLY A 253 -15.82 -4.04 27.28
N SER A 254 -14.75 -4.31 26.53
CA SER A 254 -13.37 -4.09 26.99
C SER A 254 -12.89 -2.63 26.85
N CYS A 255 -13.63 -1.78 26.12
CA CYS A 255 -13.34 -0.36 25.90
C CYS A 255 -11.92 -0.04 25.41
N GLY A 256 -11.22 -1.00 24.78
CA GLY A 256 -9.86 -0.84 24.30
C GLY A 256 -9.49 -1.81 23.17
N PRO A 257 -8.44 -1.50 22.39
CA PRO A 257 -7.95 -2.40 21.36
C PRO A 257 -7.19 -3.59 21.96
N ARG A 258 -7.17 -4.71 21.25
CA ARG A 258 -6.48 -5.96 21.68
C ARG A 258 -4.98 -5.78 21.95
N GLY A 259 -4.31 -4.89 21.20
CA GLY A 259 -2.89 -4.61 21.35
C GLY A 259 -2.53 -3.70 22.55
N PHE A 260 -3.49 -3.32 23.38
CA PHE A 260 -3.26 -2.49 24.56
C PHE A 260 -4.00 -3.07 25.78
N TYR A 261 -4.86 -2.31 26.45
CA TYR A 261 -5.65 -2.78 27.61
C TYR A 261 -6.98 -3.48 27.26
N GLY A 262 -7.23 -3.78 25.98
CA GLY A 262 -8.52 -4.34 25.52
C GLY A 262 -8.65 -5.86 25.56
N THR A 263 -7.59 -6.59 25.94
CA THR A 263 -7.59 -8.05 26.00
C THR A 263 -7.91 -8.53 27.41
N VAL A 264 -8.91 -9.40 27.52
CA VAL A 264 -9.25 -10.15 28.76
C VAL A 264 -9.19 -11.65 28.50
N ASP A 265 -9.08 -12.44 29.57
CA ASP A 265 -8.91 -13.91 29.56
C ASP A 265 -9.84 -14.63 28.56
N VAL A 266 -11.14 -14.31 28.56
CA VAL A 266 -12.13 -14.97 27.68
C VAL A 266 -11.84 -14.79 26.18
N HIS A 267 -11.11 -13.74 25.78
CA HIS A 267 -10.67 -13.60 24.39
C HIS A 267 -9.58 -14.62 24.04
N LEU A 268 -8.63 -14.83 24.95
CA LEU A 268 -7.53 -15.76 24.76
C LEU A 268 -8.03 -17.22 24.85
N ASP A 269 -8.96 -17.49 25.75
CA ASP A 269 -9.62 -18.79 25.86
C ASP A 269 -10.36 -19.13 24.56
N LEU A 270 -11.12 -18.17 24.01
CA LEU A 270 -11.81 -18.36 22.73
C LEU A 270 -10.84 -18.57 21.56
N GLU A 271 -9.74 -17.80 21.49
CA GLU A 271 -8.71 -17.98 20.46
C GLU A 271 -8.09 -19.39 20.53
N LYS A 272 -7.79 -19.87 21.75
CA LYS A 272 -7.28 -21.22 21.97
C LYS A 272 -8.30 -22.29 21.54
N GLU A 273 -9.55 -22.17 21.97
CA GLU A 273 -10.62 -23.12 21.61
C GLU A 273 -10.86 -23.14 20.10
N LEU A 274 -10.81 -21.98 19.42
CA LEU A 274 -10.93 -21.90 17.97
C LEU A 274 -9.75 -22.58 17.25
N ALA A 275 -8.52 -22.37 17.73
CA ALA A 275 -7.33 -23.01 17.17
C ALA A 275 -7.41 -24.55 17.32
N GLU A 276 -7.78 -25.04 18.51
CA GLU A 276 -7.98 -26.47 18.77
C GLU A 276 -9.13 -27.05 17.95
N PHE A 277 -10.26 -26.35 17.85
CA PHE A 277 -11.40 -26.78 17.07
C PHE A 277 -11.06 -26.89 15.58
N LEU A 278 -10.32 -25.93 15.03
CA LEU A 278 -9.92 -25.91 13.62
C LEU A 278 -8.70 -26.78 13.31
N GLY A 279 -7.93 -27.19 14.33
CA GLY A 279 -6.65 -27.88 14.16
C GLY A 279 -5.54 -26.97 13.61
N CYS A 280 -5.62 -25.68 13.92
CA CYS A 280 -4.63 -24.66 13.57
C CYS A 280 -3.62 -24.46 14.72
N GLU A 281 -2.46 -23.87 14.42
CA GLU A 281 -1.44 -23.56 15.44
C GLU A 281 -1.91 -22.46 16.40
N GLU A 282 -2.53 -21.41 15.85
CA GLU A 282 -3.04 -20.26 16.59
C GLU A 282 -4.30 -19.71 15.90
N ALA A 283 -5.07 -18.90 16.63
CA ALA A 283 -6.18 -18.11 16.09
C ALA A 283 -6.09 -16.66 16.59
N VAL A 284 -6.59 -15.73 15.78
CA VAL A 284 -6.68 -14.30 16.12
C VAL A 284 -8.12 -13.86 15.98
N LEU A 285 -8.67 -13.25 17.03
CA LEU A 285 -10.04 -12.79 17.06
C LEU A 285 -10.16 -11.36 16.51
N TYR A 286 -11.17 -11.17 15.67
CA TYR A 286 -11.62 -9.87 15.18
C TYR A 286 -13.05 -9.62 15.64
N SER A 287 -13.39 -8.35 15.85
CA SER A 287 -14.74 -7.93 16.25
C SER A 287 -15.77 -8.06 15.12
N TYR A 288 -15.33 -8.12 13.87
CA TYR A 288 -16.21 -8.15 12.71
C TYR A 288 -15.62 -8.96 11.56
N GLY A 289 -16.42 -9.85 10.95
CA GLY A 289 -16.02 -10.74 9.86
C GLY A 289 -15.47 -9.99 8.64
N PHE A 290 -16.13 -8.88 8.25
CA PHE A 290 -15.64 -8.05 7.16
C PHE A 290 -14.22 -7.53 7.42
N ALA A 291 -13.96 -7.03 8.63
CA ALA A 291 -12.65 -6.49 9.01
C ALA A 291 -11.57 -7.58 9.07
N THR A 292 -11.96 -8.82 9.34
CA THR A 292 -11.06 -9.97 9.45
C THR A 292 -10.32 -10.19 8.14
N ILE A 293 -11.02 -10.51 7.06
CA ILE A 293 -10.39 -10.81 5.77
C ILE A 293 -9.83 -9.55 5.10
N ALA A 294 -10.51 -8.41 5.25
CA ALA A 294 -10.07 -7.14 4.68
C ALA A 294 -8.75 -6.62 5.28
N SER A 295 -8.42 -7.01 6.51
CA SER A 295 -7.14 -6.67 7.15
C SER A 295 -6.10 -7.80 7.06
N ALA A 296 -6.52 -9.06 7.06
CA ALA A 296 -5.62 -10.19 6.94
C ALA A 296 -4.86 -10.19 5.60
N ILE A 297 -5.56 -9.95 4.49
CA ILE A 297 -4.94 -9.91 3.15
C ILE A 297 -3.77 -8.89 3.09
N PRO A 298 -3.95 -7.59 3.39
CA PRO A 298 -2.86 -6.61 3.33
C PRO A 298 -1.79 -6.79 4.40
N ALA A 299 -2.06 -7.51 5.50
CA ALA A 299 -1.03 -7.84 6.49
C ALA A 299 0.03 -8.78 5.89
N TYR A 300 -0.39 -9.74 5.07
CA TYR A 300 0.50 -10.70 4.43
C TYR A 300 0.94 -10.30 3.02
N ALA A 301 0.07 -9.73 2.19
CA ALA A 301 0.35 -9.35 0.81
C ALA A 301 0.55 -7.83 0.68
N LYS A 302 1.61 -7.42 0.00
CA LYS A 302 2.03 -6.02 -0.13
C LYS A 302 2.28 -5.66 -1.60
N LYS A 303 2.48 -4.37 -1.87
CA LYS A 303 2.88 -3.88 -3.18
C LYS A 303 4.10 -4.65 -3.71
N GLY A 304 3.96 -5.23 -4.91
CA GLY A 304 4.98 -6.08 -5.55
C GLY A 304 4.68 -7.58 -5.49
N ASP A 305 3.73 -7.99 -4.67
CA ASP A 305 3.18 -9.34 -4.64
C ASP A 305 2.09 -9.55 -5.70
N VAL A 306 1.75 -10.81 -5.94
CA VAL A 306 0.70 -11.23 -6.87
C VAL A 306 -0.36 -12.02 -6.11
N ILE A 307 -1.62 -11.68 -6.35
CA ILE A 307 -2.77 -12.37 -5.77
C ILE A 307 -3.68 -12.85 -6.90
N PHE A 308 -3.94 -14.16 -6.96
CA PHE A 308 -4.96 -14.74 -7.82
C PHE A 308 -6.29 -14.78 -7.06
N ALA A 309 -7.32 -14.10 -7.55
CA ALA A 309 -8.60 -14.00 -6.83
C ALA A 309 -9.76 -14.50 -7.70
N ASP A 310 -10.66 -15.29 -7.10
CA ASP A 310 -11.88 -15.73 -7.76
C ASP A 310 -12.82 -14.53 -7.96
N LYS A 311 -13.37 -14.34 -9.17
CA LYS A 311 -14.28 -13.22 -9.45
C LYS A 311 -15.53 -13.17 -8.57
N ALA A 312 -15.99 -14.29 -8.05
CA ALA A 312 -17.16 -14.33 -7.17
C ALA A 312 -16.87 -13.85 -5.74
N CYS A 313 -15.60 -13.67 -5.35
CA CYS A 313 -15.20 -13.26 -4.01
C CYS A 313 -16.06 -12.11 -3.45
N ASN A 314 -16.46 -12.25 -2.19
CA ASN A 314 -17.31 -11.31 -1.46
C ASN A 314 -16.67 -9.92 -1.33
N PHE A 315 -17.50 -8.94 -0.97
CA PHE A 315 -17.08 -7.54 -0.91
C PHE A 315 -15.97 -7.28 0.11
N ALA A 316 -15.91 -8.02 1.22
CA ALA A 316 -14.87 -7.88 2.23
C ALA A 316 -13.50 -8.27 1.67
N ILE A 317 -13.43 -9.40 0.96
CA ILE A 317 -12.23 -9.84 0.25
C ILE A 317 -11.79 -8.76 -0.75
N GLN A 318 -12.70 -8.22 -1.55
CA GLN A 318 -12.38 -7.18 -2.54
C GLN A 318 -11.74 -5.95 -1.91
N LYS A 319 -12.21 -5.53 -0.72
CA LYS A 319 -11.58 -4.43 0.02
C LYS A 319 -10.20 -4.79 0.58
N GLY A 320 -10.00 -6.03 1.03
CA GLY A 320 -8.66 -6.51 1.41
C GLY A 320 -7.69 -6.53 0.24
N LEU A 321 -8.12 -7.00 -0.93
CA LEU A 321 -7.33 -7.00 -2.17
C LEU A 321 -6.93 -5.57 -2.56
N GLN A 322 -7.87 -4.63 -2.52
CA GLN A 322 -7.62 -3.21 -2.77
C GLN A 322 -6.61 -2.62 -1.76
N ALA A 323 -6.78 -2.92 -0.47
CA ALA A 323 -5.89 -2.43 0.58
C ALA A 323 -4.46 -2.96 0.45
N SER A 324 -4.28 -4.18 -0.09
CA SER A 324 -2.96 -4.81 -0.24
C SER A 324 -2.03 -4.08 -1.22
N ARG A 325 -2.60 -3.36 -2.20
CA ARG A 325 -1.87 -2.73 -3.33
C ARG A 325 -1.03 -3.73 -4.14
N SER A 326 -1.34 -5.03 -4.03
CA SER A 326 -0.71 -6.10 -4.81
C SER A 326 -1.23 -6.09 -6.24
N ARG A 327 -0.55 -6.79 -7.15
CA ARG A 327 -1.12 -7.07 -8.47
C ARG A 327 -2.18 -8.15 -8.33
N ILE A 328 -3.41 -7.84 -8.70
CA ILE A 328 -4.53 -8.79 -8.64
C ILE A 328 -4.75 -9.38 -10.03
N GLU A 329 -4.75 -10.70 -10.11
CA GLU A 329 -5.05 -11.47 -11.32
C GLU A 329 -6.37 -12.22 -11.07
N TRP A 330 -7.45 -11.77 -11.69
CA TRP A 330 -8.78 -12.37 -11.50
C TRP A 330 -8.94 -13.59 -12.40
N PHE A 331 -9.37 -14.72 -11.84
CA PHE A 331 -9.77 -15.90 -12.61
C PHE A 331 -11.29 -16.09 -12.57
N GLU A 332 -11.84 -16.72 -13.62
CA GLU A 332 -13.28 -17.00 -13.70
C GLU A 332 -13.75 -17.88 -12.53
N HIS A 333 -14.99 -17.67 -12.09
CA HIS A 333 -15.51 -18.32 -10.89
C HIS A 333 -15.40 -19.85 -10.97
N ASN A 334 -14.74 -20.46 -9.97
CA ASN A 334 -14.49 -21.89 -9.89
C ASN A 334 -13.78 -22.52 -11.12
N ASP A 335 -13.18 -21.72 -12.02
CA ASP A 335 -12.47 -22.23 -13.20
C ASP A 335 -10.98 -22.48 -12.89
N MET A 336 -10.65 -23.74 -12.59
CA MET A 336 -9.28 -24.15 -12.29
C MET A 336 -8.36 -24.14 -13.52
N LYS A 337 -8.91 -24.21 -14.75
CA LYS A 337 -8.11 -24.13 -15.97
C LYS A 337 -7.66 -22.69 -16.20
N ASP A 338 -8.55 -21.73 -15.98
CA ASP A 338 -8.22 -20.31 -16.07
C ASP A 338 -7.23 -19.89 -14.97
N LEU A 339 -7.43 -20.38 -13.74
CA LEU A 339 -6.47 -20.20 -12.66
C LEU A 339 -5.08 -20.74 -13.03
N GLU A 340 -5.00 -21.98 -13.54
CA GLU A 340 -3.74 -22.58 -13.95
C GLU A 340 -3.08 -21.81 -15.11
N ARG A 341 -3.88 -21.29 -16.06
CA ARG A 341 -3.39 -20.44 -17.16
C ARG A 341 -2.71 -19.18 -16.61
N LEU A 342 -3.33 -18.48 -15.65
CA LEU A 342 -2.74 -17.30 -15.01
C LEU A 342 -1.45 -17.65 -14.24
N MET A 343 -1.42 -18.79 -13.54
CA MET A 343 -0.23 -19.26 -12.84
C MET A 343 0.93 -19.59 -13.79
N LYS A 344 0.66 -20.22 -14.95
CA LYS A 344 1.67 -20.45 -16.00
C LYS A 344 2.22 -19.13 -16.54
N ILE A 345 1.36 -18.16 -16.81
CA ILE A 345 1.78 -16.81 -17.23
C ILE A 345 2.69 -16.16 -16.16
N GLN A 346 2.34 -16.32 -14.89
CA GLN A 346 3.15 -15.82 -13.78
C GLN A 346 4.51 -16.51 -13.70
N GLU A 347 4.56 -17.83 -13.86
CA GLU A 347 5.80 -18.60 -13.87
C GLU A 347 6.74 -18.13 -15.00
N GLU A 348 6.21 -17.87 -16.20
CA GLU A 348 7.01 -17.32 -17.30
C GLU A 348 7.53 -15.91 -17.02
N LYS A 349 6.72 -15.06 -16.36
CA LYS A 349 7.20 -13.74 -15.88
C LYS A 349 8.33 -13.90 -14.85
N ASP A 350 8.23 -14.90 -13.99
CA ASP A 350 9.22 -15.17 -12.95
C ASP A 350 10.55 -15.66 -13.53
N LYS A 351 10.50 -16.54 -14.55
CA LYS A 351 11.69 -17.00 -15.31
C LYS A 351 12.40 -15.84 -16.00
N LYS A 352 11.65 -14.90 -16.58
CA LYS A 352 12.21 -13.71 -17.26
C LYS A 352 12.91 -12.74 -16.32
N ASN A 353 12.47 -12.65 -15.06
CA ASN A 353 13.11 -11.77 -14.08
C ASN A 353 13.26 -12.45 -12.70
N PRO A 354 14.26 -13.35 -12.56
CA PRO A 354 14.45 -14.13 -11.33
C PRO A 354 14.70 -13.28 -10.09
N LYS A 355 15.36 -12.11 -10.25
CA LYS A 355 15.66 -11.19 -9.14
C LYS A 355 14.39 -10.61 -8.50
N VAL A 356 13.39 -10.28 -9.32
CA VAL A 356 12.08 -9.82 -8.85
C VAL A 356 11.29 -11.00 -8.30
N ALA A 357 11.29 -12.12 -9.03
CA ALA A 357 10.56 -13.33 -8.65
C ALA A 357 10.92 -13.85 -7.26
N ALA A 358 12.20 -13.76 -6.86
CA ALA A 358 12.70 -14.16 -5.56
C ALA A 358 12.13 -13.32 -4.40
N LYS A 359 11.68 -12.08 -4.68
CA LYS A 359 11.09 -11.17 -3.70
C LYS A 359 9.57 -11.13 -3.76
N THR A 360 8.98 -11.53 -4.89
CA THR A 360 7.53 -11.58 -5.10
C THR A 360 6.93 -12.76 -4.36
N ARG A 361 5.97 -12.48 -3.47
CA ARG A 361 5.12 -13.50 -2.85
C ARG A 361 3.87 -13.69 -3.70
N ARG A 362 3.38 -14.93 -3.73
CA ARG A 362 2.24 -15.35 -4.54
C ARG A 362 1.16 -15.90 -3.62
N PHE A 363 -0.05 -15.38 -3.76
CA PHE A 363 -1.22 -15.76 -2.98
C PHE A 363 -2.37 -16.12 -3.92
N MET A 364 -3.29 -16.95 -3.45
CA MET A 364 -4.61 -17.14 -4.05
C MET A 364 -5.68 -16.87 -2.97
N VAL A 365 -6.84 -16.36 -3.36
CA VAL A 365 -7.95 -16.03 -2.46
C VAL A 365 -9.26 -16.57 -3.02
N VAL A 366 -9.97 -17.35 -2.21
CA VAL A 366 -11.24 -18.01 -2.54
C VAL A 366 -12.18 -18.01 -1.32
N GLU A 367 -13.45 -18.30 -1.52
CA GLU A 367 -14.39 -18.62 -0.45
C GLU A 367 -14.57 -20.16 -0.38
N GLY A 368 -14.77 -20.71 0.81
CA GLY A 368 -15.09 -22.13 0.98
C GLY A 368 -16.47 -22.45 0.41
N LEU A 369 -17.47 -21.69 0.89
CA LEU A 369 -18.83 -21.61 0.35
C LEU A 369 -19.07 -20.16 -0.05
N TYR A 370 -19.27 -19.91 -1.35
CA TYR A 370 -19.37 -18.55 -1.88
C TYR A 370 -20.69 -17.89 -1.50
N ASN A 371 -20.63 -16.72 -0.86
CA ASN A 371 -21.83 -15.99 -0.42
C ASN A 371 -22.77 -15.65 -1.59
N LYS A 372 -22.23 -15.32 -2.77
CA LYS A 372 -23.04 -14.85 -3.91
C LYS A 372 -23.70 -15.98 -4.69
N THR A 373 -22.99 -17.08 -4.90
CA THR A 373 -23.43 -18.17 -5.80
C THR A 373 -23.89 -19.40 -5.04
N ALA A 374 -23.57 -19.52 -3.75
CA ALA A 374 -23.73 -20.72 -2.94
C ALA A 374 -22.98 -21.95 -3.47
N ASP A 375 -22.07 -21.76 -4.42
CA ASP A 375 -21.18 -22.81 -4.89
C ASP A 375 -20.09 -23.10 -3.85
N ILE A 376 -19.58 -24.33 -3.87
CA ILE A 376 -18.46 -24.75 -3.02
C ILE A 376 -17.18 -24.72 -3.87
N CYS A 377 -16.07 -24.23 -3.32
CA CYS A 377 -14.82 -24.19 -4.09
C CYS A 377 -14.25 -25.60 -4.37
N PRO A 378 -13.65 -25.82 -5.55
CA PRO A 378 -12.98 -27.08 -5.92
C PRO A 378 -11.64 -27.21 -5.17
N LEU A 379 -11.74 -27.53 -3.89
CA LEU A 379 -10.62 -27.43 -2.95
C LEU A 379 -9.47 -28.38 -3.28
N LYS A 380 -9.77 -29.58 -3.79
CA LYS A 380 -8.73 -30.54 -4.15
C LYS A 380 -7.83 -29.97 -5.25
N GLU A 381 -8.45 -29.48 -6.32
CA GLU A 381 -7.78 -28.89 -7.47
C GLU A 381 -7.02 -27.62 -7.08
N LEU A 382 -7.61 -26.79 -6.22
CA LEU A 382 -6.94 -25.61 -5.65
C LEU A 382 -5.67 -25.99 -4.88
N LEU A 383 -5.71 -27.04 -4.06
CA LEU A 383 -4.56 -27.53 -3.31
C LEU A 383 -3.50 -28.14 -4.24
N ASP A 384 -3.91 -28.90 -5.25
CA ASP A 384 -2.99 -29.45 -6.25
C ASP A 384 -2.21 -28.32 -6.96
N LEU A 385 -2.90 -27.24 -7.36
CA LEU A 385 -2.29 -26.05 -7.94
C LEU A 385 -1.45 -25.26 -6.93
N LYS A 386 -1.91 -25.14 -5.68
CA LYS A 386 -1.19 -24.49 -4.58
C LYS A 386 0.21 -25.07 -4.44
N TRP A 387 0.31 -26.40 -4.36
CA TRP A 387 1.59 -27.08 -4.18
C TRP A 387 2.45 -27.05 -5.44
N LYS A 388 1.83 -27.26 -6.62
CA LYS A 388 2.53 -27.21 -7.92
C LYS A 388 3.19 -25.85 -8.16
N TYR A 389 2.48 -24.75 -7.94
CA TYR A 389 2.97 -23.38 -8.21
C TYR A 389 3.51 -22.66 -6.97
N LYS A 390 3.59 -23.35 -5.82
CA LYS A 390 4.13 -22.85 -4.54
C LYS A 390 3.50 -21.53 -4.09
N VAL A 391 2.19 -21.44 -4.17
CA VAL A 391 1.43 -20.25 -3.76
C VAL A 391 0.80 -20.42 -2.37
N ARG A 392 0.59 -19.31 -1.66
CA ARG A 392 -0.15 -19.27 -0.39
C ARG A 392 -1.64 -19.14 -0.69
N ILE A 393 -2.50 -19.55 0.24
CA ILE A 393 -3.96 -19.52 0.04
C ILE A 393 -4.63 -18.83 1.22
N PHE A 394 -5.58 -17.96 0.93
CA PHE A 394 -6.61 -17.50 1.86
C PHE A 394 -7.93 -18.17 1.46
N ILE A 395 -8.63 -18.74 2.45
CA ILE A 395 -9.96 -19.31 2.28
C ILE A 395 -10.87 -18.63 3.29
N ASP A 396 -11.91 -17.98 2.80
CA ASP A 396 -12.97 -17.41 3.65
C ASP A 396 -14.03 -18.48 3.91
N GLU A 397 -14.16 -18.91 5.16
CA GLU A 397 -15.08 -19.98 5.60
C GLU A 397 -16.34 -19.42 6.28
N SER A 398 -16.68 -18.14 6.08
CA SER A 398 -17.78 -17.45 6.78
C SER A 398 -19.14 -18.17 6.69
N PHE A 399 -19.42 -18.83 5.55
CA PHE A 399 -20.69 -19.53 5.31
C PHE A 399 -20.62 -21.04 5.53
N SER A 400 -19.42 -21.60 5.61
CA SER A 400 -19.18 -23.04 5.71
C SER A 400 -18.80 -23.47 7.13
N PHE A 401 -18.24 -22.58 7.96
CA PHE A 401 -17.95 -22.85 9.37
C PHE A 401 -19.23 -23.23 10.13
N GLY A 402 -19.16 -24.31 10.91
CA GLY A 402 -20.30 -24.91 11.62
C GLY A 402 -21.23 -25.74 10.73
N VAL A 403 -21.32 -25.44 9.43
CA VAL A 403 -22.32 -26.02 8.51
C VAL A 403 -21.76 -27.19 7.69
N LEU A 404 -20.57 -27.01 7.13
CA LEU A 404 -19.95 -27.98 6.24
C LEU A 404 -18.90 -28.84 6.95
N GLY A 405 -18.75 -30.07 6.43
CA GLY A 405 -17.84 -31.07 6.95
C GLY A 405 -18.43 -31.90 8.08
N LYS A 406 -17.98 -33.15 8.21
CA LYS A 406 -18.50 -34.10 9.21
C LYS A 406 -18.45 -33.58 10.65
N THR A 407 -17.48 -32.73 10.96
CA THR A 407 -17.26 -32.14 12.30
C THR A 407 -17.67 -30.66 12.37
N GLY A 408 -18.27 -30.10 11.32
CA GLY A 408 -18.65 -28.67 11.27
C GLY A 408 -17.47 -27.70 11.27
N ARG A 409 -16.25 -28.14 10.93
CA ARG A 409 -15.05 -27.30 10.93
C ARG A 409 -14.91 -26.40 9.69
N GLY A 410 -15.84 -26.50 8.74
CA GLY A 410 -15.75 -25.83 7.45
C GLY A 410 -15.26 -26.77 6.34
N TRP A 411 -15.31 -26.26 5.12
CA TRP A 411 -15.00 -27.00 3.90
C TRP A 411 -13.51 -27.35 3.82
N PHE A 412 -12.63 -26.41 4.17
CA PHE A 412 -11.19 -26.60 4.16
C PHE A 412 -10.71 -27.72 5.07
N ILE A 413 -11.12 -27.67 6.34
CA ILE A 413 -10.62 -28.60 7.35
C ILE A 413 -11.23 -30.00 7.17
N PHE A 414 -12.45 -30.09 6.64
CA PHE A 414 -13.02 -31.36 6.21
C PHE A 414 -12.08 -32.12 5.25
N PHE A 415 -11.44 -31.41 4.32
CA PHE A 415 -10.56 -32.03 3.33
C PHE A 415 -9.18 -32.39 3.89
N ILE A 416 -8.63 -31.59 4.82
CA ILE A 416 -7.35 -31.92 5.49
C ILE A 416 -7.52 -33.13 6.41
N CYS A 417 -8.62 -33.23 7.16
CA CYS A 417 -8.87 -34.37 8.05
C CYS A 417 -9.16 -35.69 7.32
N LYS A 418 -9.42 -35.68 6.00
CA LYS A 418 -9.60 -36.89 5.19
C LYS A 418 -8.29 -37.42 4.59
N ASN A 419 -7.25 -36.59 4.50
CA ASN A 419 -5.99 -36.89 3.81
C ASN A 419 -4.76 -36.87 4.73
N ARG A 420 -4.97 -36.75 6.04
CA ARG A 420 -4.06 -37.22 7.09
C ARG A 420 -4.66 -38.50 7.67
#